data_AF-A0A8W8L016-F1
#
_entry.id   AF-A0A8W8L016-F1
#
_cell.length_a   1.000
_cell.length_b   1.000
_cell.length_c   1.000
_cell.angle_alpha   90.00
_cell.angle_beta   90.00
_cell.angle_gamma   90.00
#
_symmetry.space_group_name_H-M   'P 1'
#
loop_
_entity.id
_entity.type
_entity.pdbx_description
1 polymer ?
#
loop_
_entity_poly.entity_id
_entity_poly.type
_entity_poly.pdbx_seq_one_letter_code
_entity_poly.pdbx_strand_id
1 'polypeptide(L)'
;ENDTETAITEDYLNPYIRYIMQMVKVVLVTVLLTLCVIVDCLPHSSTKMRQKRGFRQSIVDRMGHGFGKRANTDLYDPYLTKTPNLMTADELTTNILNSEDLAQAIVKKFIDLDGDGIISTAELLRTTS
;
A
#
# COMPACT_ATOMS: atom_id res chain seq x y z
N GLU A 1 -77.87 -8.03 19.71
CA GLU A 1 -77.17 -6.73 19.77
C GLU A 1 -75.66 -6.90 20.01
N ASN A 2 -75.04 -8.02 19.60
CA ASN A 2 -73.60 -8.28 19.83
C ASN A 2 -72.81 -8.55 18.53
N ASP A 3 -73.46 -8.58 17.36
CA ASP A 3 -72.82 -9.01 16.11
C ASP A 3 -72.21 -7.85 15.29
N THR A 4 -72.44 -6.60 15.71
CA THR A 4 -71.97 -5.40 15.00
C THR A 4 -70.66 -4.83 15.53
N GLU A 5 -70.25 -5.16 16.76
CA GLU A 5 -69.00 -4.65 17.34
C GLU A 5 -67.75 -5.41 16.84
N THR A 6 -67.87 -6.72 16.58
CA THR A 6 -66.74 -7.55 16.12
C THR A 6 -66.38 -7.28 14.66
N ALA A 7 -67.36 -6.95 13.81
CA ALA A 7 -67.14 -6.63 12.40
C ALA A 7 -66.30 -5.35 12.21
N ILE A 8 -66.53 -4.33 13.04
CA ILE A 8 -65.81 -3.06 12.95
C ILE A 8 -64.32 -3.26 13.33
N THR A 9 -64.02 -4.14 14.28
CA THR A 9 -62.62 -4.37 14.71
C THR A 9 -61.77 -5.14 13.70
N GLU A 10 -62.35 -6.05 12.92
CA GLU A 10 -61.59 -6.84 11.94
C GLU A 10 -61.24 -6.05 10.66
N ASP A 11 -62.11 -5.12 10.25
CA ASP A 11 -61.92 -4.31 9.05
C ASP A 11 -60.73 -3.34 9.16
N TYR A 12 -60.41 -2.86 10.36
CA TYR A 12 -59.23 -2.02 10.61
C TYR A 12 -57.95 -2.83 10.87
N LEU A 13 -58.08 -4.09 11.31
CA LEU A 13 -56.94 -4.93 11.68
C LEU A 13 -56.17 -5.42 10.45
N ASN A 14 -56.88 -5.83 9.40
CA ASN A 14 -56.29 -6.34 8.17
C ASN A 14 -55.41 -5.31 7.41
N PRO A 15 -55.85 -4.05 7.18
CA PRO A 15 -55.01 -3.03 6.55
C PRO A 15 -53.83 -2.63 7.44
N TYR A 16 -54.00 -2.60 8.77
CA TYR A 16 -52.91 -2.33 9.70
C TYR A 16 -51.82 -3.42 9.66
N ILE A 17 -52.22 -4.69 9.65
CA ILE A 17 -51.29 -5.81 9.53
C ILE A 17 -50.55 -5.75 8.19
N ARG A 18 -51.24 -5.46 7.09
CA ARG A 18 -50.60 -5.30 5.76
C ARG A 18 -49.59 -4.16 5.74
N TYR A 19 -49.93 -3.02 6.35
CA TYR A 19 -49.04 -1.87 6.47
C TYR A 19 -47.80 -2.20 7.31
N ILE A 20 -47.98 -2.86 8.46
CA ILE A 20 -46.88 -3.31 9.32
C ILE A 20 -45.98 -4.29 8.56
N MET A 21 -46.54 -5.27 7.85
CA MET A 21 -45.77 -6.20 7.02
C MET A 21 -45.00 -5.50 5.90
N GLN A 22 -45.58 -4.46 5.30
CA GLN A 22 -44.91 -3.67 4.26
C GLN A 22 -43.77 -2.83 4.83
N MET A 23 -43.96 -2.22 5.99
CA MET A 23 -42.91 -1.48 6.70
C MET A 23 -41.77 -2.40 7.14
N VAL A 24 -42.08 -3.58 7.68
CA VAL A 24 -41.07 -4.58 8.05
C VAL A 24 -40.25 -5.02 6.83
N LYS A 25 -40.88 -5.22 5.67
CA LYS A 25 -40.18 -5.55 4.42
C LYS A 25 -39.25 -4.43 3.98
N VAL A 26 -39.71 -3.17 4.02
CA VAL A 26 -38.87 -2.01 3.65
C VAL A 26 -37.68 -1.90 4.60
N VAL A 27 -37.91 -1.98 5.91
CA VAL A 27 -36.84 -1.95 6.91
C VAL A 27 -35.84 -3.07 6.68
N LEU A 28 -36.31 -4.31 6.45
CA LEU A 28 -35.45 -5.45 6.19
C LEU A 28 -34.59 -5.24 4.93
N VAL A 29 -35.18 -4.74 3.84
CA VAL A 29 -34.43 -4.42 2.61
C VAL A 29 -33.39 -3.33 2.87
N THR A 30 -33.74 -2.28 3.60
CA THR A 30 -32.79 -1.21 3.93
C THR A 30 -31.62 -1.72 4.80
N VAL A 31 -31.88 -2.59 5.76
CA VAL A 31 -30.83 -3.20 6.60
C VAL A 31 -29.93 -4.12 5.79
N LEU A 32 -30.48 -4.90 4.86
CA LEU A 32 -29.66 -5.73 3.98
C LEU A 32 -28.77 -4.89 3.07
N LEU A 33 -29.29 -3.80 2.49
CA LEU A 33 -28.51 -2.90 1.65
C LEU A 33 -27.37 -2.24 2.43
N THR A 34 -27.61 -1.78 3.66
CA THR A 34 -26.55 -1.19 4.49
C THR A 34 -25.49 -2.23 4.87
N LEU A 35 -25.89 -3.47 5.18
CA LEU A 35 -24.94 -4.55 5.44
C LEU A 35 -24.08 -4.89 4.21
N CYS A 36 -24.65 -4.93 3.01
CA CYS A 36 -23.90 -5.14 1.77
C CYS A 36 -22.83 -4.05 1.58
N VAL A 37 -23.20 -2.78 1.77
CA VAL A 37 -22.25 -1.66 1.68
C VAL A 37 -21.14 -1.78 2.73
N ILE A 38 -21.47 -2.19 3.96
CA ILE A 38 -20.47 -2.38 5.03
C ILE A 38 -19.48 -3.51 4.66
N VAL A 39 -19.96 -4.62 4.07
CA VAL A 39 -19.10 -5.72 3.62
C VAL A 39 -18.16 -5.28 2.49
N ASP A 40 -18.64 -4.45 1.57
CA ASP A 40 -17.82 -3.89 0.48
C ASP A 40 -16.82 -2.83 0.97
N CYS A 41 -17.19 -2.05 2.00
CA CYS A 41 -16.30 -1.07 2.64
C CYS A 41 -15.28 -1.70 3.58
N LEU A 42 -15.50 -2.95 4.02
CA LEU A 42 -14.50 -3.66 4.82
C LEU A 42 -13.28 -3.93 3.93
N PRO A 43 -12.07 -3.52 4.34
CA PRO A 43 -10.87 -3.82 3.58
C PRO A 43 -10.74 -5.34 3.48
N HIS A 44 -11.05 -5.88 2.31
CA HIS A 44 -10.82 -7.27 1.98
C HIS A 44 -9.30 -7.43 2.04
N SER A 45 -8.77 -7.87 3.18
CA SER A 45 -7.37 -8.28 3.30
C SER A 45 -7.22 -9.59 2.53
N SER A 46 -7.39 -9.52 1.21
CA SER A 46 -6.83 -10.48 0.29
C SER A 46 -5.32 -10.27 0.42
N THR A 47 -4.76 -10.88 1.45
CA THR A 47 -3.36 -11.21 1.55
C THR A 47 -3.11 -12.22 0.45
N LYS A 48 -3.13 -11.75 -0.80
CA LYS A 48 -2.49 -12.42 -1.91
C LYS A 48 -1.03 -12.39 -1.53
N MET A 49 -0.62 -13.41 -0.79
CA MET A 49 0.77 -13.70 -0.51
C MET A 49 1.42 -13.84 -1.88
N ARG A 50 1.99 -12.74 -2.36
CA ARG A 50 2.74 -12.67 -3.60
C ARG A 50 3.81 -13.73 -3.44
N GLN A 51 3.64 -14.87 -4.11
CA GLN A 51 4.68 -15.87 -4.21
C GLN A 51 5.88 -15.12 -4.77
N LYS A 52 6.87 -14.83 -3.90
CA LYS A 52 8.17 -14.34 -4.32
C LYS A 52 8.72 -15.47 -5.17
N ARG A 53 8.56 -15.36 -6.49
CA ARG A 53 9.22 -16.23 -7.46
C ARG A 53 10.71 -16.00 -7.24
N GLY A 54 11.28 -16.80 -6.35
CA GLY A 54 12.66 -16.71 -5.95
C GLY A 54 13.54 -16.76 -7.19
N PHE A 55 14.56 -15.92 -7.18
CA PHE A 55 15.66 -15.99 -8.13
C PHE A 55 16.18 -17.44 -8.09
N ARG A 56 16.03 -18.17 -9.19
CA ARG A 56 16.44 -19.57 -9.23
C ARG A 56 17.96 -19.59 -9.00
N GLN A 57 18.38 -20.18 -7.88
CA GLN A 57 19.79 -20.36 -7.50
C GLN A 57 20.64 -21.04 -8.59
N SER A 58 20.01 -21.67 -9.59
CA SER A 58 20.68 -22.25 -10.76
C SER A 58 21.27 -21.25 -11.77
N ILE A 59 21.07 -19.94 -11.57
CA ILE A 59 21.78 -18.91 -12.34
C ILE A 59 23.14 -18.61 -11.67
N VAL A 60 23.20 -18.60 -10.33
CA VAL A 60 24.45 -18.38 -9.57
C VAL A 60 25.43 -19.53 -9.80
N ASP A 61 24.95 -20.78 -9.81
CA ASP A 61 25.82 -21.94 -10.08
C ASP A 61 26.40 -21.96 -11.51
N ARG A 62 25.74 -21.29 -12.48
CA ARG A 62 26.23 -21.17 -13.86
C ARG A 62 27.15 -19.97 -14.11
N MET A 63 27.17 -18.99 -13.21
CA MET A 63 28.07 -17.82 -13.31
C MET A 63 29.39 -17.98 -12.53
N GLY A 64 29.58 -19.10 -11.81
CA GLY A 64 30.77 -19.33 -10.97
C GLY A 64 32.09 -19.60 -11.70
N HIS A 65 32.12 -19.64 -13.04
CA HIS A 65 33.32 -20.00 -13.81
C HIS A 65 33.63 -19.02 -14.95
N GLY A 66 33.62 -17.71 -14.66
CA GLY A 66 33.89 -16.66 -15.65
C GLY A 66 34.91 -15.61 -15.20
N PHE A 67 36.19 -15.88 -15.46
CA PHE A 67 37.28 -14.95 -15.81
C PHE A 67 37.40 -13.58 -15.11
N GLY A 68 38.43 -13.41 -14.29
CA GLY A 68 38.85 -12.07 -13.87
C GLY A 68 40.04 -11.98 -12.91
N LYS A 69 41.15 -12.68 -13.18
CA LYS A 69 42.44 -12.34 -12.54
C LYS A 69 42.85 -10.93 -12.96
N ARG A 70 42.76 -9.96 -12.05
CA ARG A 70 43.64 -8.78 -12.04
C ARG A 70 44.11 -8.57 -10.60
N ALA A 71 45.38 -8.90 -10.43
CA ALA A 71 46.17 -8.62 -9.24
C ALA A 71 46.26 -7.11 -8.99
N ASN A 72 46.62 -6.78 -7.75
CA ASN A 72 47.04 -5.47 -7.22
C ASN A 72 45.96 -4.63 -6.52
N THR A 73 45.51 -5.12 -5.36
CA THR A 73 45.21 -4.26 -4.20
C THR A 73 45.47 -5.07 -2.91
N ASP A 74 46.72 -5.51 -2.71
CA ASP A 74 47.19 -6.12 -1.45
C ASP A 74 47.45 -5.05 -0.36
N LEU A 75 46.51 -4.11 -0.20
CA LEU A 75 46.49 -3.18 0.93
C LEU A 75 45.05 -3.06 1.46
N TYR A 76 44.47 -4.22 1.80
CA TYR A 76 43.18 -4.31 2.47
C TYR A 76 43.41 -4.83 3.89
N ASP A 77 43.30 -3.93 4.86
CA ASP A 77 43.39 -4.20 6.29
C ASP A 77 42.21 -5.10 6.74
N PRO A 78 42.48 -6.32 7.26
CA PRO A 78 41.46 -7.30 7.65
C PRO A 78 40.56 -6.91 8.84
N TYR A 79 40.79 -5.78 9.51
CA TYR A 79 40.00 -5.37 10.70
C TYR A 79 38.98 -4.26 10.47
N LEU A 80 38.90 -3.65 9.27
CA LEU A 80 38.12 -2.42 9.06
C LEU A 80 36.88 -2.53 8.15
N THR A 81 36.58 -3.71 7.61
CA THR A 81 35.67 -3.79 6.45
C THR A 81 34.71 -4.98 6.50
N LYS A 82 33.97 -5.04 7.62
CA LYS A 82 32.72 -5.79 7.66
C LYS A 82 31.57 -4.88 8.06
N THR A 83 31.42 -3.79 7.32
CA THR A 83 30.15 -3.10 7.24
C THR A 83 29.47 -3.52 5.93
N PRO A 84 28.59 -4.53 5.94
CA PRO A 84 28.02 -5.12 4.72
C PRO A 84 27.09 -4.17 3.92
N ASN A 85 27.02 -2.89 4.27
CA ASN A 85 26.12 -1.88 3.73
C ASN A 85 26.82 -0.53 3.49
N LEU A 86 28.14 -0.51 3.25
CA LEU A 86 28.84 0.71 2.87
C LEU A 86 29.12 0.69 1.37
N MET A 87 28.82 1.82 0.73
CA MET A 87 29.12 2.12 -0.66
C MET A 87 29.97 3.39 -0.67
N THR A 88 30.93 3.46 -1.58
CA THR A 88 31.77 4.66 -1.74
C THR A 88 30.97 5.82 -2.36
N ALA A 89 31.44 7.06 -2.18
CA ALA A 89 30.79 8.23 -2.78
C ALA A 89 30.75 8.16 -4.32
N ASP A 90 31.77 7.56 -4.92
CA ASP A 90 31.87 7.37 -6.38
C ASP A 90 30.86 6.31 -6.88
N GLU A 91 30.66 5.25 -6.09
CA GLU A 91 29.60 4.27 -6.35
C GLU A 91 28.20 4.87 -6.17
N LEU A 92 28.00 5.76 -5.20
CA LEU A 92 26.72 6.46 -5.03
C LEU A 92 26.42 7.38 -6.22
N THR A 93 27.38 8.18 -6.65
CA THR A 93 27.20 9.09 -7.79
C THR A 93 26.90 8.33 -9.09
N THR A 94 27.63 7.23 -9.35
CA THR A 94 27.32 6.38 -10.50
C THR A 94 25.93 5.74 -10.40
N ASN A 95 25.48 5.33 -9.22
CA ASN A 95 24.13 4.83 -9.03
C ASN A 95 23.04 5.90 -9.23
N ILE A 96 23.29 7.15 -8.82
CA ILE A 96 22.38 8.28 -9.06
C ILE A 96 22.24 8.57 -10.55
N LEU A 97 23.35 8.53 -11.31
CA LEU A 97 23.33 8.73 -12.75
C LEU A 97 22.60 7.61 -13.49
N ASN A 98 22.71 6.38 -12.99
CA ASN A 98 22.07 5.21 -13.60
C ASN A 98 20.60 5.05 -13.22
N SER A 99 20.10 5.78 -12.21
CA SER A 99 18.72 5.67 -11.74
C SER A 99 18.09 7.04 -11.49
N GLU A 100 17.23 7.45 -12.41
CA GLU A 100 16.49 8.72 -12.34
C GLU A 100 15.63 8.80 -11.07
N ASP A 101 15.01 7.69 -10.66
CA ASP A 101 14.18 7.61 -9.45
C ASP A 101 14.99 7.92 -8.18
N LEU A 102 16.25 7.48 -8.11
CA LEU A 102 17.12 7.74 -6.97
C LEU A 102 17.55 9.21 -6.94
N ALA A 103 17.87 9.78 -8.10
CA ALA A 103 18.18 11.19 -8.23
C ALA A 103 16.99 12.05 -7.77
N GLN A 104 15.78 11.74 -8.23
CA GLN A 104 14.56 12.43 -7.81
C GLN A 104 14.29 12.26 -6.31
N ALA A 105 14.51 11.06 -5.76
CA ALA A 105 14.33 10.83 -4.33
C ALA A 105 15.32 11.64 -3.48
N ILE A 106 16.58 11.78 -3.93
CA ILE A 106 17.58 12.59 -3.25
C ILE A 106 17.20 14.07 -3.31
N VAL A 107 16.81 14.56 -4.49
CA VAL A 107 16.37 15.95 -4.66
C VAL A 107 15.16 16.25 -3.76
N LYS A 108 14.15 15.38 -3.77
CA LYS A 108 12.94 15.52 -2.94
C LYS A 108 13.18 15.42 -1.44
N LYS A 109 14.27 14.79 -1.03
CA LYS A 109 14.57 14.51 0.40
C LYS A 109 15.54 15.51 0.99
N PHE A 110 16.49 15.99 0.20
CA PHE A 110 17.62 16.78 0.67
C PHE A 110 17.68 18.20 0.11
N ILE A 111 16.98 18.48 -1.00
CA ILE A 111 16.98 19.81 -1.64
C ILE A 111 15.62 20.48 -1.45
N ASP A 112 14.54 19.78 -1.80
CA ASP A 112 13.16 20.20 -1.57
C ASP A 112 12.79 19.95 -0.10
N LEU A 113 12.85 21.00 0.73
CA LEU A 113 12.70 20.88 2.18
C LEU A 113 11.25 21.08 2.61
N ASP A 114 10.51 21.89 1.89
CA ASP A 114 9.09 22.13 2.14
C ASP A 114 8.19 21.07 1.47
N GLY A 115 8.75 20.28 0.54
CA GLY A 115 8.07 19.16 -0.12
C GLY A 115 7.03 19.62 -1.14
N ASP A 116 7.14 20.84 -1.64
CA ASP A 116 6.21 21.41 -2.60
C ASP A 116 6.51 20.99 -4.06
N GLY A 117 7.64 20.31 -4.27
CA GLY A 117 8.08 19.83 -5.57
C GLY A 117 8.71 20.90 -6.46
N ILE A 118 8.97 22.10 -5.92
CA ILE A 118 9.56 23.24 -6.60
C ILE A 118 10.81 23.67 -5.85
N ILE A 119 11.96 23.59 -6.51
CA ILE A 119 13.22 23.99 -5.87
C ILE A 119 13.33 25.51 -5.89
N SER A 120 13.23 26.13 -4.72
CA SER A 120 13.45 27.56 -4.57
C SER A 120 14.94 27.93 -4.64
N THR A 121 15.27 29.17 -5.03
CA THR A 121 16.66 29.64 -5.08
C THR A 121 17.33 29.66 -3.70
N ALA A 122 16.53 29.81 -2.64
CA ALA A 122 17.00 29.78 -1.27
C ALA A 122 17.41 28.36 -0.84
N GLU A 123 16.68 27.33 -1.27
CA GLU A 123 17.00 25.93 -0.99
C GLU A 123 18.20 25.46 -1.80
N LEU A 124 18.26 25.83 -3.08
CA LEU A 124 19.36 25.44 -3.97
C LEU A 124 20.73 25.96 -3.49
N LEU A 125 20.76 27.18 -2.96
CA LEU A 125 21.99 27.85 -2.53
C LEU A 125 22.32 27.63 -1.06
N ARG A 126 21.53 26.79 -0.36
CA ARG A 126 21.78 26.48 1.04
C ARG A 126 22.94 25.49 1.16
N THR A 127 24.16 25.98 1.01
CA THR A 127 25.36 25.24 1.41
C THR A 127 25.35 25.10 2.92
N THR A 128 25.34 23.85 3.40
CA THR A 128 25.46 23.49 4.81
C THR A 128 26.57 24.31 5.50
N SER A 129 26.20 25.21 6.40
CA SER A 129 27.13 25.89 7.33
C SER A 129 27.53 24.96 8.46
#